data_AF-A0A7J6HSW9-F1
#
_entry.id   AF-A0A7J6HSW9-F1
#
_cell.length_a   1.000
_cell.length_b   1.000
_cell.length_c   1.000
_cell.angle_alpha   90.00
_cell.angle_beta   90.00
_cell.angle_gamma   90.00
#
_symmetry.space_group_name_H-M   'P 1'
#
loop_
_entity.id
_entity.type
_entity.pdbx_description
1 polymer ?
#
loop_
_entity_poly.entity_id
_entity_poly.type
_entity_poly.pdbx_seq_one_letter_code
_entity_poly.pdbx_strand_id
1 'polypeptide(L)'
;MVGYKEDFFLTAVDELKTSGSFFTWSNNNDEKSRVYSKLDRVFTNEGWLDCYPNTEASFRWGAISDHSYCLVKLLKVSKCGIKPFCFCNFWMLKEGYKELVLSAWKSHLVSDLKSLHQQLFRIKHLLKNCYVNNNESITGMYKEAREKLMEAQDFLASNPKNSTAASKERAAFAQFQSTREQNSKACWLKLGDENTSYFHSIMKKRRAENKICSYTVDGVVVDEYDK
;
A
#
# COMPACT_ATOMS: atom_id res chain seq x y z
N MET A 1 11.04 -0.38 -25.15
CA MET A 1 10.58 0.64 -24.18
C MET A 1 10.55 0.02 -22.76
N VAL A 2 11.70 -0.46 -22.28
CA VAL A 2 11.83 -1.25 -21.02
C VAL A 2 12.57 -0.45 -19.93
N GLY A 3 13.28 0.62 -20.27
CA GLY A 3 14.18 1.32 -19.34
C GLY A 3 13.54 2.31 -18.35
N TYR A 4 12.27 2.69 -18.49
CA TYR A 4 11.69 3.73 -17.62
C TYR A 4 11.13 3.20 -16.31
N LYS A 5 10.82 1.90 -16.16
CA LYS A 5 10.20 1.41 -14.92
C LYS A 5 11.20 1.12 -13.79
N GLU A 6 12.48 0.97 -14.10
CA GLU A 6 13.49 0.51 -13.15
C GLU A 6 14.06 1.64 -12.27
N ASP A 7 14.17 2.87 -12.79
CA ASP A 7 14.71 4.02 -12.04
C ASP A 7 13.76 4.57 -10.96
N PHE A 8 12.45 4.36 -11.09
CA PHE A 8 11.48 4.94 -10.15
C PHE A 8 11.46 4.26 -8.77
N PHE A 9 11.93 3.01 -8.68
CA PHE A 9 12.07 2.31 -7.41
C PHE A 9 13.14 2.92 -6.49
N LEU A 10 14.11 3.65 -7.05
CA LEU A 10 15.15 4.35 -6.29
C LEU A 10 14.68 5.72 -5.76
N THR A 11 13.70 6.34 -6.41
CA THR A 11 13.24 7.71 -6.10
C THR A 11 11.97 7.79 -5.24
N ALA A 12 11.35 6.66 -4.87
CA ALA A 12 10.18 6.58 -3.99
C ALA A 12 8.99 7.49 -4.40
N VAL A 13 8.72 7.58 -5.71
CA VAL A 13 7.56 8.30 -6.30
C VAL A 13 6.65 7.32 -7.03
N ASP A 14 5.35 7.57 -6.97
CA ASP A 14 4.30 6.80 -7.65
C ASP A 14 3.54 7.70 -8.65
N GLU A 15 3.14 7.15 -9.80
CA GLU A 15 2.27 7.87 -10.76
C GLU A 15 0.87 8.04 -10.14
N LEU A 16 0.40 9.28 -10.07
CA LEU A 16 -0.93 9.61 -9.57
C LEU A 16 -1.98 9.22 -10.62
N LYS A 17 -3.10 8.62 -10.18
CA LYS A 17 -4.20 8.35 -11.11
C LYS A 17 -4.73 9.67 -11.67
N THR A 18 -4.85 9.72 -13.00
CA THR A 18 -5.36 10.87 -13.74
C THR A 18 -6.73 10.55 -14.35
N SER A 19 -7.61 11.54 -14.41
CA SER A 19 -8.91 11.49 -15.09
C SER A 19 -8.97 12.42 -16.30
N GLY A 20 -10.10 12.46 -17.02
CA GLY A 20 -10.26 13.25 -18.24
C GLY A 20 -9.62 12.57 -19.47
N SER A 21 -8.94 13.35 -20.30
CA SER A 21 -8.31 12.86 -21.53
C SER A 21 -7.18 11.87 -21.25
N PHE A 22 -7.27 10.66 -21.80
CA PHE A 22 -6.23 9.64 -21.61
C PHE A 22 -4.92 10.00 -22.32
N PHE A 23 -5.03 10.56 -23.53
CA PHE A 23 -3.90 11.10 -24.27
C PHE A 23 -3.66 12.55 -23.87
N THR A 24 -2.40 12.94 -23.83
CA THR A 24 -1.98 14.28 -23.41
C THR A 24 -1.34 15.09 -24.53
N TRP A 25 -1.12 14.46 -25.68
CA TRP A 25 -0.59 15.11 -26.86
C TRP A 25 -1.25 14.56 -28.13
N SER A 26 -1.43 15.43 -29.13
CA SER A 26 -1.83 15.07 -30.48
C SER A 26 -1.01 15.85 -31.50
N ASN A 27 -0.69 15.23 -32.64
CA ASN A 27 -0.04 15.94 -33.74
C ASN A 27 -0.97 16.94 -34.47
N ASN A 28 -2.23 17.09 -34.04
CA ASN A 28 -3.25 17.99 -34.60
C ASN A 28 -3.52 17.85 -36.11
N ASN A 29 -3.03 16.79 -36.75
CA ASN A 29 -3.26 16.52 -38.17
C ASN A 29 -4.71 16.15 -38.46
N ASP A 30 -5.04 16.07 -39.75
CA ASP A 30 -6.33 15.60 -40.26
C ASP A 30 -6.64 14.17 -39.78
N GLU A 31 -7.93 13.82 -39.69
CA GLU A 31 -8.42 12.55 -39.13
C GLU A 31 -7.69 11.30 -39.64
N LYS A 32 -7.29 11.29 -40.92
CA LYS A 32 -6.61 10.15 -41.54
C LYS A 32 -5.17 9.93 -41.05
N SER A 33 -4.54 10.94 -40.47
CA SER A 33 -3.13 10.90 -40.01
C SER A 33 -2.97 11.40 -38.57
N ARG A 34 -4.08 11.52 -37.84
CA ARG A 34 -4.05 12.00 -36.46
C ARG A 34 -3.47 10.94 -35.54
N VAL A 35 -2.43 11.33 -34.81
CA VAL A 35 -1.76 10.50 -33.81
C VAL A 35 -1.96 11.13 -32.46
N TYR A 36 -2.21 10.28 -31.46
CA TYR A 36 -2.29 10.66 -30.06
C TYR A 36 -1.22 9.94 -29.25
N SER A 37 -0.70 10.58 -28.22
CA SER A 37 0.27 9.99 -27.30
C SER A 37 0.03 10.47 -25.87
N LYS A 38 0.42 9.62 -24.90
CA LYS A 38 0.45 9.98 -23.48
C LYS A 38 1.88 10.34 -23.11
N LEU A 39 2.21 11.63 -23.18
CA LEU A 39 3.55 12.16 -22.92
C LEU A 39 3.67 12.74 -21.51
N ASP A 40 2.57 13.29 -21.00
CA ASP A 40 2.52 13.99 -19.72
C ASP A 40 1.96 13.07 -18.64
N ARG A 41 2.59 13.10 -17.45
CA ARG A 41 2.25 12.26 -16.30
C ARG A 41 2.41 13.05 -15.02
N VAL A 42 1.59 12.74 -14.03
CA VAL A 42 1.66 13.35 -12.70
C VAL A 42 2.17 12.30 -11.72
N PHE A 43 3.16 12.66 -10.91
CA PHE A 43 3.72 11.78 -9.90
C PHE A 43 3.59 12.42 -8.52
N THR A 44 3.40 11.60 -7.50
CA THR A 44 3.38 12.01 -6.10
C THR A 44 4.31 11.12 -5.28
N ASN A 45 4.81 11.66 -4.17
CA ASN A 45 5.51 10.88 -3.16
C ASN A 45 4.68 10.81 -1.87
N GLU A 46 5.18 10.04 -0.90
CA GLU A 46 4.52 9.85 0.39
C GLU A 46 4.29 11.18 1.12
N GLY A 47 5.30 12.06 1.17
CA GLY A 47 5.19 13.36 1.84
C GLY A 47 4.13 14.29 1.24
N TRP A 48 3.95 14.26 -0.09
CA TRP A 48 2.88 14.99 -0.77
C TRP A 48 1.51 14.45 -0.38
N LEU A 49 1.33 13.14 -0.44
CA LEU A 49 0.05 12.51 -0.08
C LEU A 49 -0.26 12.72 1.41
N ASP A 50 0.72 12.88 2.28
CA ASP A 50 0.55 13.24 3.69
C ASP A 50 -0.04 14.63 3.88
N CYS A 51 0.45 15.62 3.14
CA CYS A 51 -0.10 16.97 3.18
C CYS A 51 -1.44 17.09 2.43
N TYR A 52 -1.58 16.36 1.32
CA TYR A 52 -2.67 16.51 0.35
C TYR A 52 -3.28 15.16 -0.05
N PRO A 53 -3.98 14.49 0.88
CA PRO A 53 -4.42 13.11 0.70
C PRO A 53 -5.51 12.90 -0.35
N ASN A 54 -6.26 13.95 -0.68
CA ASN A 54 -7.28 13.91 -1.73
C ASN A 54 -6.85 14.76 -2.94
N THR A 55 -5.59 14.59 -3.36
CA THR A 55 -5.08 15.19 -4.60
C THR A 55 -5.69 14.46 -5.78
N GLU A 56 -6.21 15.21 -6.76
CA GLU A 56 -6.70 14.67 -8.02
C GLU A 56 -6.03 15.37 -9.18
N ALA A 57 -5.68 14.61 -10.22
CA ALA A 57 -5.20 15.15 -11.48
C ALA A 57 -6.19 14.82 -12.61
N SER A 58 -6.45 15.79 -13.49
CA SER A 58 -7.24 15.59 -14.69
C SER A 58 -6.63 16.27 -15.90
N PHE A 59 -6.56 15.57 -17.03
CA PHE A 59 -6.11 16.14 -18.30
C PHE A 59 -7.30 16.59 -19.14
N ARG A 60 -7.19 17.76 -19.79
CA ARG A 60 -8.23 18.31 -20.67
C ARG A 60 -7.62 18.94 -21.91
N TRP A 61 -8.24 18.72 -23.06
CA TRP A 61 -7.84 19.38 -24.30
C TRP A 61 -8.14 20.88 -24.22
N GLY A 62 -7.13 21.69 -24.53
CA GLY A 62 -7.32 23.11 -24.83
C GLY A 62 -7.68 23.30 -26.30
N ALA A 63 -8.28 24.44 -26.64
CA ALA A 63 -8.69 24.71 -28.02
C ALA A 63 -7.52 25.02 -28.99
N ILE A 64 -6.34 25.39 -28.44
CA ILE A 64 -5.23 25.98 -29.22
C ILE A 64 -3.89 25.25 -29.07
N SER A 65 -3.81 24.22 -28.22
CA SER A 65 -2.57 23.49 -27.97
C SER A 65 -2.66 22.06 -28.50
N ASP A 66 -1.54 21.56 -28.99
CA ASP A 66 -1.29 20.16 -29.29
C ASP A 66 -1.10 19.30 -28.03
N HIS A 67 -0.94 19.92 -26.87
CA HIS A 67 -0.98 19.28 -25.56
C HIS A 67 -2.31 19.51 -24.83
N SER A 68 -2.70 18.53 -24.02
CA SER A 68 -3.74 18.69 -23.02
C SER A 68 -3.15 19.33 -21.77
N TYR A 69 -3.87 20.24 -21.13
CA TYR A 69 -3.43 20.82 -19.86
C TYR A 69 -3.83 19.90 -18.70
N CYS A 70 -2.99 19.86 -17.67
CA CYS A 70 -3.25 19.11 -16.45
C CYS A 70 -3.78 20.03 -15.35
N LEU A 71 -4.92 19.69 -14.75
CA LEU A 71 -5.45 20.36 -13.57
C LEU A 71 -5.24 19.47 -12.33
N VAL A 72 -4.60 20.02 -11.30
CA VAL A 72 -4.39 19.34 -10.01
C VAL A 72 -5.23 20.03 -8.92
N LYS A 73 -6.18 19.29 -8.31
CA LYS A 73 -7.06 19.78 -7.25
C LYS A 73 -6.68 19.16 -5.89
N LEU A 74 -6.77 19.95 -4.81
CA LEU A 74 -6.50 19.51 -3.43
C LEU A 74 -7.78 19.58 -2.60
N LEU A 75 -8.38 18.44 -2.25
CA LEU A 75 -9.67 18.41 -1.53
C LEU A 75 -9.49 18.22 -0.02
N LYS A 76 -10.32 18.89 0.81
CA LYS A 76 -10.28 18.76 2.29
C LYS A 76 -10.78 17.39 2.77
N VAL A 77 -10.23 16.92 3.91
CA VAL A 77 -10.54 15.62 4.53
C VAL A 77 -11.67 15.72 5.55
N SER A 78 -12.66 14.83 5.50
CA SER A 78 -13.63 14.58 6.58
C SER A 78 -13.16 13.42 7.48
N LYS A 79 -13.32 13.55 8.81
CA LYS A 79 -12.86 12.53 9.80
C LYS A 79 -13.76 11.28 9.78
N CYS A 80 -13.17 10.08 9.86
CA CYS A 80 -13.86 8.79 10.01
C CYS A 80 -13.65 8.21 11.43
N GLY A 81 -14.59 7.38 11.93
CA GLY A 81 -14.76 6.96 13.33
C GLY A 81 -13.81 5.89 13.90
N ILE A 82 -14.26 5.14 14.94
CA ILE A 82 -13.45 4.16 15.71
C ILE A 82 -13.13 2.91 14.90
N LYS A 83 -11.89 2.43 15.02
CA LYS A 83 -11.33 1.33 14.24
C LYS A 83 -11.56 -0.09 14.85
N PRO A 84 -11.94 -1.12 14.06
CA PRO A 84 -12.03 -2.50 14.51
C PRO A 84 -10.68 -3.21 14.73
N PHE A 85 -10.74 -4.44 15.28
CA PHE A 85 -9.59 -5.32 15.53
C PHE A 85 -9.38 -6.28 14.36
N CYS A 86 -8.13 -6.48 13.94
CA CYS A 86 -7.74 -7.47 12.94
C CYS A 86 -6.70 -8.45 13.49
N PHE A 87 -6.91 -9.73 13.18
CA PHE A 87 -5.97 -10.81 13.51
C PHE A 87 -4.82 -10.85 12.48
N CYS A 88 -3.57 -11.01 12.93
CA CYS A 88 -2.41 -11.16 12.04
C CYS A 88 -1.97 -12.62 11.95
N ASN A 89 -2.00 -13.20 10.75
CA ASN A 89 -1.65 -14.61 10.51
C ASN A 89 -0.24 -14.99 10.98
N PHE A 90 0.70 -14.05 11.00
CA PHE A 90 2.06 -14.28 11.49
C PHE A 90 2.11 -14.69 12.97
N TRP A 91 1.13 -14.29 13.80
CA TRP A 91 1.07 -14.73 15.20
C TRP A 91 1.09 -16.26 15.30
N MET A 92 0.54 -16.96 14.30
CA MET A 92 0.55 -18.42 14.25
C MET A 92 1.94 -19.05 14.12
N LEU A 93 2.94 -18.28 13.68
CA LEU A 93 4.33 -18.72 13.49
C LEU A 93 5.20 -18.46 14.71
N LYS A 94 4.69 -17.72 15.70
CA LYS A 94 5.43 -17.44 16.94
C LYS A 94 5.46 -18.70 17.81
N GLU A 95 6.63 -18.96 18.39
CA GLU A 95 6.79 -20.00 19.39
C GLU A 95 5.85 -19.73 20.57
N GLY A 96 5.17 -20.76 21.05
CA GLY A 96 4.19 -20.63 22.14
C GLY A 96 2.80 -20.12 21.70
N TYR A 97 2.58 -19.70 20.45
CA TYR A 97 1.26 -19.22 20.01
C TYR A 97 0.18 -20.28 20.18
N LYS A 98 0.46 -21.51 19.75
CA LYS A 98 -0.52 -22.60 19.76
C LYS A 98 -0.89 -22.95 21.20
N GLU A 99 0.10 -23.02 22.08
CA GLU A 99 -0.02 -23.29 23.50
C GLU A 99 -0.82 -22.18 24.21
N LEU A 100 -0.53 -20.93 23.85
CA LEU A 100 -1.23 -19.74 24.36
C LEU A 100 -2.71 -19.75 23.97
N VAL A 101 -3.03 -19.99 22.70
CA VAL A 101 -4.42 -20.04 22.24
C VAL A 101 -5.15 -21.25 22.81
N LEU A 102 -4.53 -22.43 22.89
CA LEU A 102 -5.14 -23.63 23.44
C LEU A 102 -5.39 -23.53 24.95
N SER A 103 -4.45 -22.96 25.71
CA SER A 103 -4.63 -22.73 27.15
C SER A 103 -5.75 -21.72 27.40
N ALA A 104 -5.81 -20.63 26.62
CA ALA A 104 -6.91 -19.68 26.67
C ALA A 104 -8.23 -20.37 26.33
N TRP A 105 -8.28 -21.17 25.26
CA TRP A 105 -9.46 -21.91 24.80
C TRP A 105 -10.00 -22.87 25.85
N LYS A 106 -9.12 -23.63 26.52
CA LYS A 106 -9.48 -24.62 27.54
C LYS A 106 -9.85 -24.00 28.89
N SER A 107 -9.62 -22.71 29.11
CA SER A 107 -9.86 -22.06 30.40
C SER A 107 -11.34 -22.04 30.83
N HIS A 108 -12.28 -22.19 29.88
CA HIS A 108 -13.71 -22.15 30.14
C HIS A 108 -14.46 -23.16 29.26
N LEU A 109 -15.52 -23.76 29.81
CA LEU A 109 -16.45 -24.59 29.04
C LEU A 109 -17.37 -23.68 28.22
N VAL A 110 -17.43 -23.94 26.91
CA VAL A 110 -18.34 -23.26 25.99
C VAL A 110 -19.60 -24.11 25.87
N SER A 111 -20.72 -23.59 26.35
CA SER A 111 -22.03 -24.28 26.37
C SER A 111 -23.06 -23.63 25.44
N ASP A 112 -22.85 -22.38 25.04
CA ASP A 112 -23.77 -21.59 24.23
C ASP A 112 -23.02 -20.54 23.36
N LEU A 113 -23.74 -19.84 22.48
CA LEU A 113 -23.15 -18.81 21.62
C LEU A 113 -22.58 -17.62 22.41
N LYS A 114 -23.14 -17.31 23.59
CA LYS A 114 -22.68 -16.20 24.43
C LYS A 114 -21.32 -16.50 25.04
N SER A 115 -21.15 -17.69 25.61
CA SER A 115 -19.88 -18.19 26.14
C SER A 115 -18.84 -18.34 25.03
N LEU A 116 -19.24 -18.77 23.82
CA LEU A 116 -18.36 -18.77 22.65
C LEU A 116 -17.87 -17.36 22.29
N HIS A 117 -18.77 -16.38 22.22
CA HIS A 117 -18.40 -14.99 21.93
C HIS A 117 -17.44 -14.41 22.97
N GLN A 118 -17.71 -14.64 24.25
CA GLN A 118 -16.83 -14.20 25.35
C GLN A 118 -15.46 -14.87 25.26
N GLN A 119 -15.42 -16.15 24.90
CA GLN A 119 -14.19 -16.90 24.72
C GLN A 119 -13.34 -16.34 23.57
N LEU A 120 -13.96 -16.05 22.43
CA LEU A 120 -13.30 -15.40 21.28
C LEU A 120 -12.81 -13.99 21.63
N PHE A 121 -13.60 -13.21 22.37
CA PHE A 121 -13.19 -11.87 22.83
C PHE A 121 -11.98 -11.93 23.76
N ARG A 122 -11.93 -12.88 24.68
CA ARG A 122 -10.78 -13.08 25.57
C ARG A 122 -9.53 -13.42 24.79
N ILE A 123 -9.62 -14.35 23.84
CA ILE A 123 -8.49 -14.70 22.95
C ILE A 123 -8.05 -13.48 22.16
N LYS A 124 -8.98 -12.70 21.59
CA LYS A 124 -8.67 -11.42 20.94
C LYS A 124 -7.90 -10.46 21.85
N HIS A 125 -8.35 -10.25 23.09
CA HIS A 125 -7.68 -9.35 24.03
C HIS A 125 -6.31 -9.87 24.46
N LEU A 126 -6.20 -11.17 24.67
CA LEU A 126 -4.96 -11.83 25.03
C LEU A 126 -3.92 -11.71 23.90
N LEU A 127 -4.32 -12.00 22.66
CA LEU A 127 -3.47 -11.79 21.47
C LEU A 127 -3.09 -10.32 21.30
N LYS A 128 -4.04 -9.40 21.51
CA LYS A 128 -3.77 -7.96 21.46
C LYS A 128 -2.73 -7.56 22.51
N ASN A 129 -2.85 -8.03 23.75
CA ASN A 129 -1.89 -7.70 24.80
C ASN A 129 -0.50 -8.31 24.52
N CYS A 130 -0.43 -9.57 24.11
CA CYS A 130 0.83 -10.26 23.86
C CYS A 130 1.60 -9.69 22.65
N TYR A 131 0.90 -9.34 21.57
CA TYR A 131 1.56 -9.04 20.29
C TYR A 131 1.40 -7.59 19.81
N VAL A 132 0.45 -6.83 20.36
CA VAL A 132 0.26 -5.41 20.01
C VAL A 132 0.88 -4.50 21.05
N ASN A 133 0.79 -4.83 22.35
CA ASN A 133 1.28 -3.96 23.43
C ASN A 133 2.75 -4.19 23.81
N ASN A 134 3.33 -5.38 23.52
CA ASN A 134 4.71 -5.72 23.90
C ASN A 134 5.78 -5.34 22.85
N ASN A 135 5.50 -4.44 21.92
CA ASN A 135 6.45 -3.98 20.89
C ASN A 135 7.09 -5.04 19.98
N GLU A 136 6.64 -6.30 20.01
CA GLU A 136 6.90 -7.29 18.95
C GLU A 136 6.07 -6.98 17.69
N SER A 137 6.18 -5.74 17.24
CA SER A 137 5.50 -5.25 16.05
C SER A 137 6.09 -5.91 14.82
N ILE A 138 5.22 -6.33 13.91
CA ILE A 138 5.58 -6.76 12.55
C ILE A 138 6.55 -5.77 11.87
N THR A 139 6.50 -4.49 12.25
CA THR A 139 7.39 -3.41 11.79
C THR A 139 8.82 -3.56 12.31
N GLY A 140 9.01 -3.98 13.58
CA GLY A 140 10.32 -4.26 14.16
C GLY A 140 10.97 -5.47 13.50
N MET A 141 10.17 -6.52 13.25
CA MET A 141 10.64 -7.72 12.57
C MET A 141 11.00 -7.48 11.10
N TYR A 142 10.23 -6.64 10.40
CA TYR A 142 10.60 -6.19 9.05
C TYR A 142 11.91 -5.42 9.04
N LYS A 143 12.11 -4.53 10.02
CA LYS A 143 13.37 -3.77 10.18
C LYS A 143 14.55 -4.72 10.41
N GLU A 144 14.41 -5.67 11.33
CA GLU A 144 15.44 -6.67 11.64
C GLU A 144 15.74 -7.58 10.43
N ALA A 145 14.72 -8.05 9.71
CA ALA A 145 14.90 -8.86 8.51
C ALA A 145 15.58 -8.08 7.37
N ARG A 146 15.30 -6.77 7.27
CA ARG A 146 15.96 -5.87 6.31
C ARG A 146 17.42 -5.63 6.69
N GLU A 147 17.71 -5.38 7.96
CA GLU A 147 19.08 -5.20 8.47
C GLU A 147 19.92 -6.46 8.22
N LYS A 148 19.39 -7.64 8.54
CA LYS A 148 20.06 -8.93 8.28
C LYS A 148 20.33 -9.19 6.79
N LEU A 149 19.41 -8.80 5.91
CA LEU A 149 19.62 -8.90 4.47
C LEU A 149 20.73 -7.96 4.00
N MET A 150 20.75 -6.73 4.51
CA MET A 150 21.75 -5.72 4.17
C MET A 150 23.15 -6.17 4.62
N GLU A 151 23.29 -6.67 5.85
CA GLU A 151 24.54 -7.24 6.36
C GLU A 151 25.03 -8.43 5.52
N ALA A 152 24.12 -9.32 5.11
CA ALA A 152 24.48 -10.47 4.28
C ALA A 152 24.93 -10.05 2.87
N GLN A 153 24.32 -9.01 2.31
CA GLN A 153 24.69 -8.44 1.00
C GLN A 153 26.05 -7.73 1.06
N ASP A 154 26.30 -6.93 2.10
CA ASP A 154 27.59 -6.24 2.31
C ASP A 154 28.73 -7.24 2.51
N PHE A 155 28.47 -8.32 3.26
CA PHE A 155 29.43 -9.40 3.46
C PHE A 155 29.74 -10.16 2.17
N LEU A 156 28.73 -10.44 1.34
CA LEU A 156 28.91 -11.10 0.05
C LEU A 156 29.62 -10.20 -0.96
N ALA A 157 29.33 -8.90 -0.98
CA ALA A 157 30.03 -7.91 -1.81
C ALA A 157 31.52 -7.86 -1.47
N SER A 158 31.86 -7.99 -0.19
CA SER A 158 33.25 -8.07 0.27
C SER A 158 33.90 -9.44 0.01
N ASN A 159 33.10 -10.50 -0.24
CA ASN A 159 33.58 -11.88 -0.42
C ASN A 159 32.86 -12.63 -1.56
N PRO A 160 33.03 -12.21 -2.84
CA PRO A 160 32.15 -12.65 -3.93
C PRO A 160 32.20 -14.14 -4.27
N LYS A 161 33.31 -14.81 -3.95
CA LYS A 161 33.51 -16.25 -4.22
C LYS A 161 33.16 -17.16 -3.03
N ASN A 162 32.68 -16.58 -1.92
CA ASN A 162 32.36 -17.34 -0.72
C ASN A 162 30.97 -17.98 -0.86
N SER A 163 30.95 -19.29 -1.11
CA SER A 163 29.73 -20.11 -1.22
C SER A 163 28.83 -19.98 0.02
N THR A 164 29.41 -19.96 1.22
CA THR A 164 28.67 -19.82 2.48
C THR A 164 28.03 -18.44 2.63
N ALA A 165 28.70 -17.38 2.15
CA ALA A 165 28.12 -16.04 2.12
C ALA A 165 26.89 -15.97 1.20
N ALA A 166 26.98 -16.59 0.02
CA ALA A 166 25.87 -16.68 -0.93
C ALA A 166 24.67 -17.48 -0.36
N SER A 167 24.92 -18.58 0.36
CA SER A 167 23.86 -19.33 1.04
C SER A 167 23.19 -18.51 2.15
N LYS A 168 23.96 -17.73 2.92
CA LYS A 168 23.42 -16.85 3.97
C LYS A 168 22.59 -15.71 3.41
N GLU A 169 23.03 -15.07 2.33
CA GLU A 169 22.26 -14.03 1.62
C GLU A 169 20.95 -14.59 1.10
N ARG A 170 20.97 -15.77 0.46
CA ARG A 170 19.76 -16.40 -0.07
C ARG A 170 18.76 -16.78 1.03
N ALA A 171 19.24 -17.22 2.19
CA ALA A 171 18.40 -17.51 3.36
C ALA A 171 17.81 -16.21 3.96
N ALA A 172 18.63 -15.17 4.14
CA ALA A 172 18.19 -13.86 4.61
C ALA A 172 17.18 -13.23 3.65
N PHE A 173 17.37 -13.39 2.34
CA PHE A 173 16.45 -12.93 1.31
C PHE A 173 15.11 -13.67 1.36
N ALA A 174 15.11 -15.00 1.50
CA ALA A 174 13.89 -15.78 1.66
C ALA A 174 13.12 -15.37 2.94
N GLN A 175 13.84 -15.14 4.04
CA GLN A 175 13.25 -14.66 5.28
C GLN A 175 12.71 -13.23 5.15
N PHE A 176 13.44 -12.34 4.48
CA PHE A 176 12.99 -10.97 4.19
C PHE A 176 11.77 -10.97 3.28
N GLN A 177 11.71 -11.81 2.24
CA GLN A 177 10.55 -11.92 1.34
C GLN A 177 9.32 -12.43 2.08
N SER A 178 9.47 -13.51 2.86
CA SER A 178 8.38 -14.02 3.70
C SER A 178 7.90 -12.96 4.70
N THR A 179 8.83 -12.30 5.38
CA THR A 179 8.53 -11.20 6.31
C THR A 179 7.97 -9.99 5.60
N ARG A 180 8.33 -9.72 4.34
CA ARG A 180 7.83 -8.60 3.52
C ARG A 180 6.44 -8.88 3.00
N GLU A 181 6.10 -10.11 2.63
CA GLU A 181 4.74 -10.51 2.26
C GLU A 181 3.82 -10.55 3.48
N GLN A 182 4.33 -11.03 4.61
CA GLN A 182 3.62 -11.03 5.86
C GLN A 182 3.52 -9.63 6.45
N ASN A 183 4.56 -8.81 6.33
CA ASN A 183 4.50 -7.39 6.65
C ASN A 183 3.58 -6.73 5.65
N SER A 184 3.63 -6.91 4.34
CA SER A 184 2.66 -6.25 3.43
C SER A 184 1.21 -6.63 3.74
N LYS A 185 0.93 -7.89 4.09
CA LYS A 185 -0.39 -8.36 4.57
C LYS A 185 -0.74 -7.85 5.96
N ALA A 186 0.19 -7.87 6.90
CA ALA A 186 -0.02 -7.41 8.27
C ALA A 186 0.04 -5.89 8.39
N CYS A 187 0.70 -5.20 7.47
CA CYS A 187 0.75 -3.77 7.25
C CYS A 187 -0.51 -3.38 6.49
N TRP A 188 -1.07 -4.23 5.62
CA TRP A 188 -2.45 -4.09 5.14
C TRP A 188 -3.49 -4.33 6.24
N LEU A 189 -3.26 -5.23 7.21
CA LEU A 189 -4.22 -5.50 8.30
C LEU A 189 -4.05 -4.57 9.51
N LYS A 190 -2.81 -4.11 9.76
CA LYS A 190 -2.40 -3.21 10.85
C LYS A 190 -2.42 -1.79 10.33
N LEU A 191 -1.61 -1.42 9.35
CA LEU A 191 -1.65 -0.08 8.76
C LEU A 191 -2.92 0.06 7.91
N GLY A 192 -3.31 -0.85 7.02
CA GLY A 192 -4.55 -0.79 6.23
C GLY A 192 -5.89 -0.78 6.99
N ASP A 193 -5.85 -0.63 8.33
CA ASP A 193 -6.99 -0.31 9.16
C ASP A 193 -6.54 0.68 10.31
N GLU A 194 -5.29 0.67 10.82
CA GLU A 194 -4.78 1.60 11.85
C GLU A 194 -4.37 2.88 11.16
N ASN A 195 -5.01 3.97 11.53
CA ASN A 195 -4.85 5.38 11.13
C ASN A 195 -3.37 5.87 11.08
N THR A 196 -2.55 5.22 10.26
CA THR A 196 -1.10 5.33 10.13
C THR A 196 -0.77 5.88 8.75
N SER A 197 0.38 6.54 8.59
CA SER A 197 0.74 7.18 7.31
C SER A 197 0.66 6.21 6.14
N TYR A 198 1.09 4.95 6.32
CA TYR A 198 1.00 3.91 5.30
C TYR A 198 -0.44 3.43 5.02
N PHE A 199 -1.31 3.30 6.05
CA PHE A 199 -2.76 3.08 5.83
C PHE A 199 -3.29 4.12 4.89
N HIS A 200 -2.95 5.36 5.23
CA HIS A 200 -3.50 6.52 4.60
C HIS A 200 -2.87 6.62 3.23
N SER A 201 -1.59 6.38 3.01
CA SER A 201 -0.98 6.34 1.67
C SER A 201 -1.60 5.28 0.78
N ILE A 202 -1.83 4.07 1.29
CA ILE A 202 -2.47 2.99 0.55
C ILE A 202 -3.97 3.26 0.30
N MET A 203 -4.71 3.79 1.28
CA MET A 203 -6.12 4.16 1.14
C MET A 203 -6.31 5.45 0.36
N LYS A 204 -5.37 6.38 0.38
CA LYS A 204 -5.32 7.59 -0.45
C LYS A 204 -5.09 7.15 -1.89
N LYS A 205 -4.13 6.25 -2.12
CA LYS A 205 -3.92 5.62 -3.43
C LYS A 205 -5.17 4.89 -3.90
N ARG A 206 -5.75 3.99 -3.09
CA ARG A 206 -7.00 3.30 -3.44
C ARG A 206 -8.22 4.23 -3.57
N ARG A 207 -8.35 5.29 -2.75
CA ARG A 207 -9.42 6.27 -2.88
C ARG A 207 -9.24 7.08 -4.15
N ALA A 208 -8.05 7.56 -4.45
CA ALA A 208 -7.74 8.21 -5.72
C ALA A 208 -8.02 7.26 -6.89
N GLU A 209 -7.65 5.98 -6.76
CA GLU A 209 -7.88 4.95 -7.77
C GLU A 209 -9.35 4.57 -7.97
N ASN A 210 -10.14 4.55 -6.90
CA ASN A 210 -11.56 4.15 -6.95
C ASN A 210 -12.51 5.34 -7.02
N LYS A 211 -12.02 6.57 -6.88
CA LYS A 211 -12.84 7.76 -7.00
C LYS A 211 -13.26 7.92 -8.46
N ILE A 212 -14.58 7.96 -8.66
CA ILE A 212 -15.21 8.26 -9.94
C ILE A 212 -15.04 9.76 -10.15
N CYS A 213 -14.07 10.12 -10.99
CA CYS A 213 -13.75 11.51 -11.29
C CYS A 213 -14.72 12.12 -12.32
N SER A 214 -15.34 11.28 -13.15
CA SER A 214 -16.28 11.64 -14.20
C SER A 214 -17.14 10.43 -14.54
N TYR A 215 -18.38 10.66 -14.99
CA TYR A 215 -19.26 9.62 -15.50
C TYR A 215 -19.98 10.11 -16.76
N THR A 216 -20.43 9.21 -17.63
CA THR A 216 -21.06 9.57 -18.90
C THR A 216 -22.57 9.38 -18.83
N VAL A 217 -23.35 10.39 -19.19
CA VAL A 217 -24.81 10.34 -19.36
C VAL A 217 -25.12 10.77 -20.79
N ASP A 218 -25.76 9.90 -21.58
CA ASP A 218 -26.17 10.16 -22.97
C ASP A 218 -25.05 10.71 -23.89
N GLY A 219 -23.82 10.21 -23.70
CA GLY A 219 -22.64 10.62 -24.47
C GLY A 219 -21.97 11.91 -23.97
N VAL A 220 -22.55 12.58 -22.98
CA VAL A 220 -21.96 13.76 -22.32
C VAL A 220 -21.20 13.32 -21.07
N VAL A 221 -19.94 13.71 -20.96
CA VAL A 221 -19.13 13.48 -19.76
C VAL A 221 -19.54 14.51 -18.71
N VAL A 222 -20.06 14.03 -17.58
CA VAL A 222 -20.42 14.83 -16.41
C VAL A 222 -19.33 14.67 -15.37
N ASP A 223 -18.76 15.78 -14.92
CA ASP A 223 -17.73 15.81 -13.89
C ASP A 223 -17.82 17.07 -13.02
N GLU A 224 -17.13 17.08 -11.87
CA GLU A 224 -17.15 18.22 -10.91
C GLU A 224 -16.30 19.42 -11.37
N TYR A 225 -15.96 19.51 -12.66
CA TYR A 225 -15.07 20.56 -13.17
C TYR A 225 -15.79 21.65 -13.95
N ASP A 226 -17.09 21.49 -14.21
CA ASP A 226 -17.96 22.50 -14.87
C ASP A 226 -18.68 23.42 -13.85
N LYS A 227 -18.14 23.57 -12.64
CA LYS A 227 -18.60 24.55 -11.64
C LYS A 227 -17.52 25.58 -11.32
#